data_AF-A0A1E5V1S9-F1
#
_entry.id   AF-A0A1E5V1S9-F1
#
_cell.length_a   1.000
_cell.length_b   1.000
_cell.length_c   1.000
_cell.angle_alpha   90.00
_cell.angle_beta   90.00
_cell.angle_gamma   90.00
#
_symmetry.space_group_name_H-M   'P 1'
#
loop_
_entity.id
_entity.type
_entity.pdbx_description
1 polymer ?
#
loop_
_entity_poly.entity_id
_entity_poly.type
_entity_poly.pdbx_seq_one_letter_code
_entity_poly.pdbx_strand_id
1 'polypeptide(L)'
;MVAVKMLSWNVFSEELFLDEITCLKRVKHKNIVRLLGYCAYTFGEVMEVNGENKVVETVHKFLCFEYVPNGNLHHYLKGIKFAILSLPMCIYLVVSAIHSPEHKRCG
;
A
#
# COMPACT_ATOMS: atom_id res chain seq x y z
N MET A 1 -8.25 -13.55 -8.92
CA MET A 1 -8.41 -13.08 -7.53
C MET A 1 -7.68 -11.75 -7.38
N VAL A 2 -8.12 -10.88 -6.46
CA VAL A 2 -7.58 -9.53 -6.24
C VAL A 2 -7.28 -9.37 -4.75
N ALA A 3 -6.19 -8.67 -4.41
CA ALA A 3 -5.90 -8.25 -3.05
C ALA A 3 -6.33 -6.80 -2.85
N VAL A 4 -7.08 -6.50 -1.80
CA VAL A 4 -7.59 -5.14 -1.52
C VAL A 4 -6.92 -4.60 -0.26
N LYS A 5 -6.31 -3.41 -0.38
CA LYS A 5 -5.75 -2.65 0.75
C LYS A 5 -6.65 -1.46 1.05
N MET A 6 -7.26 -1.44 2.23
CA MET A 6 -7.99 -0.28 2.73
C MET A 6 -7.00 0.70 3.38
N LEU A 7 -7.09 1.98 3.02
CA LEU A 7 -6.30 3.05 3.63
C LEU A 7 -7.15 3.73 4.71
N SER A 8 -6.56 3.97 5.88
CA SER A 8 -7.27 4.60 7.00
C SER A 8 -7.53 6.08 6.74
N TRP A 9 -8.69 6.53 7.23
CA TRP A 9 -9.31 7.85 7.03
C TRP A 9 -8.41 9.06 7.33
N ASN A 10 -7.42 8.93 8.23
CA ASN A 10 -6.57 10.05 8.69
C ASN A 10 -5.17 10.13 8.09
N VAL A 11 -4.74 9.12 7.34
CA VAL A 11 -3.30 8.98 7.05
C VAL A 11 -2.91 9.63 5.73
N PHE A 12 -3.86 9.83 4.81
CA PHE A 12 -3.57 10.29 3.45
C PHE A 12 -4.46 11.44 3.03
N SER A 13 -3.85 12.60 2.79
CA SER A 13 -4.48 13.66 1.99
C SER A 13 -4.86 13.13 0.61
N GLU A 14 -5.75 13.83 -0.08
CA GLU A 14 -6.12 13.48 -1.46
C GLU A 14 -4.91 13.49 -2.40
N GLU A 15 -4.05 14.50 -2.26
CA GLU A 15 -2.80 14.63 -3.03
C GLU A 15 -1.88 13.42 -2.83
N LEU A 16 -1.58 13.05 -1.57
CA LEU A 16 -0.71 11.90 -1.27
C LEU A 16 -1.29 10.59 -1.81
N PHE A 17 -2.62 10.44 -1.79
CA PHE A 17 -3.28 9.27 -2.35
C PHE A 17 -3.13 9.19 -3.87
N LEU A 18 -3.31 10.31 -4.57
CA LEU A 18 -3.16 10.38 -6.02
C LEU A 18 -1.70 10.17 -6.44
N ASP A 19 -0.75 10.70 -5.67
CA ASP A 19 0.68 10.49 -5.90
C ASP A 19 1.06 9.01 -5.75
N GLU A 20 0.57 8.34 -4.69
CA GLU A 20 0.81 6.90 -4.50
C GLU A 20 0.23 6.09 -5.66
N ILE A 21 -1.01 6.38 -6.09
CA ILE A 21 -1.63 5.73 -7.27
C ILE A 21 -0.79 5.96 -8.53
N THR A 22 -0.36 7.20 -8.76
CA THR A 22 0.40 7.58 -9.96
C THR A 22 1.74 6.85 -10.01
N CYS A 23 2.43 6.79 -8.87
CA CYS A 23 3.66 6.03 -8.73
C CYS A 23 3.43 4.53 -9.01
N LEU A 24 2.47 3.92 -8.31
CA LEU A 24 2.16 2.50 -8.43
C LEU A 24 1.68 2.09 -9.83
N LYS A 25 0.95 2.95 -10.53
CA LYS A 25 0.53 2.71 -11.93
C LYS A 25 1.71 2.69 -12.90
N ARG A 26 2.74 3.49 -12.65
CA ARG A 26 3.94 3.59 -13.51
C ARG A 26 4.89 2.42 -13.30
N VAL A 27 5.00 1.93 -12.07
CA VAL A 27 5.91 0.83 -11.74
C VAL A 27 5.38 -0.49 -12.32
N LYS A 28 6.08 -1.03 -13.32
CA LYS A 28 5.79 -2.34 -13.92
C LYS A 28 7.05 -3.18 -13.95
N HIS A 29 7.12 -4.16 -13.05
CA HIS A 29 8.24 -5.09 -12.99
C HIS A 29 7.77 -6.46 -12.48
N LYS A 30 8.38 -7.54 -12.95
CA LYS A 30 7.99 -8.94 -12.61
C LYS A 30 8.04 -9.28 -11.11
N ASN A 31 8.81 -8.52 -10.33
CA ASN A 31 8.97 -8.73 -8.89
C ASN A 31 8.19 -7.72 -8.04
N ILE A 32 7.37 -6.87 -8.66
CA ILE A 32 6.57 -5.86 -7.96
C ILE A 32 5.11 -6.19 -8.21
N VAL A 33 4.32 -6.25 -7.14
CA VAL A 33 2.89 -6.54 -7.25
C VAL A 33 2.20 -5.40 -7.98
N ARG A 34 1.51 -5.72 -9.08
CA ARG A 34 0.88 -4.71 -9.92
C ARG A 34 -0.38 -4.16 -9.27
N LEU A 35 -0.50 -2.84 -9.27
CA LEU A 35 -1.77 -2.17 -9.00
C LEU A 35 -2.71 -2.36 -10.19
N LEU A 36 -3.89 -2.89 -9.93
CA LEU A 36 -4.96 -3.08 -10.91
C LEU A 36 -5.91 -1.88 -10.97
N GLY A 37 -6.13 -1.22 -9.83
CA GLY A 37 -7.02 -0.08 -9.74
C GLY A 37 -7.16 0.46 -8.33
N TYR A 38 -8.03 1.45 -8.16
CA TYR A 38 -8.38 2.03 -6.87
C TYR A 38 -9.87 2.34 -6.81
N CYS A 39 -10.41 2.46 -5.61
CA CYS A 39 -11.76 2.94 -5.34
C CYS A 39 -11.69 3.98 -4.22
N ALA A 40 -12.38 5.10 -4.38
CA ALA A 40 -12.57 6.09 -3.33
C ALA A 40 -14.06 6.39 -3.24
N TYR A 41 -14.62 6.27 -2.04
CA TYR A 41 -16.04 6.46 -1.82
C TYR A 41 -16.28 7.22 -0.52
N THR A 42 -17.20 8.18 -0.56
CA THR A 42 -17.58 9.03 0.57
C THR A 42 -18.98 8.67 1.02
N PHE A 43 -19.18 8.46 2.32
CA PHE A 43 -20.50 8.28 2.90
C PHE A 43 -20.58 8.82 4.32
N GLY A 44 -21.80 9.13 4.75
CA GLY A 44 -22.08 9.57 6.11
C GLY A 44 -22.08 8.41 7.09
N GLU A 45 -21.18 8.45 8.06
CA GLU A 45 -21.09 7.51 9.17
C GLU A 45 -21.55 8.18 10.47
N VAL A 46 -22.32 7.47 11.29
CA VAL A 46 -22.66 7.96 12.63
C VAL A 46 -21.47 7.71 13.55
N MET A 47 -20.84 8.79 14.03
CA MET A 47 -19.71 8.73 14.95
C MET A 47 -20.02 9.56 16.20
N GLU A 48 -19.54 9.10 17.36
CA GLU A 48 -19.60 9.87 18.60
C GLU A 48 -18.53 10.97 18.55
N VAL A 49 -18.97 12.23 18.60
CA VAL A 49 -18.12 13.41 18.62
C VAL A 49 -18.53 14.25 19.81
N ASN A 50 -17.65 14.34 20.82
CA ASN A 50 -17.89 15.08 22.06
C ASN A 50 -19.14 14.61 22.84
N GLY A 51 -19.41 13.29 22.87
CA GLY A 51 -20.56 12.72 23.57
C GLY A 51 -21.89 12.78 22.81
N GLU A 52 -21.89 13.28 21.57
CA GLU A 52 -23.06 13.35 20.70
C GLU A 52 -22.85 12.50 19.44
N ASN A 53 -23.88 11.76 19.02
CA ASN A 53 -23.86 11.05 17.74
C ASN A 53 -24.06 12.04 16.59
N LYS A 54 -23.05 12.18 15.73
CA LYS A 54 -23.09 13.04 14.53
C LYS A 54 -22.87 12.20 13.29
N VAL A 55 -23.57 12.55 12.21
CA VAL A 55 -23.23 12.03 10.88
C VAL A 55 -22.00 12.78 10.41
N VAL A 56 -20.90 12.07 10.26
CA VAL A 56 -19.62 12.59 9.76
C VAL A 56 -19.39 11.99 8.38
N GLU A 57 -19.01 12.83 7.42
CA GLU A 57 -18.60 12.34 6.10
C GLU A 57 -17.22 11.69 6.21
N THR A 58 -17.17 10.39 5.96
CA THR A 58 -15.94 9.61 5.93
C THR A 58 -15.60 9.23 4.50
N VAL A 59 -14.33 9.42 4.12
CA VAL A 59 -13.81 8.96 2.84
C VAL A 59 -13.07 7.64 3.05
N HIS A 60 -13.54 6.60 2.37
CA HIS A 60 -12.89 5.29 2.34
C HIS A 60 -12.14 5.11 1.02
N LYS A 61 -10.84 4.81 1.13
CA LYS A 61 -9.94 4.65 0.00
C LYS A 61 -9.43 3.21 -0.05
N PHE A 62 -9.51 2.59 -1.21
CA PHE A 62 -9.11 1.22 -1.47
C PHE A 62 -8.14 1.15 -2.64
N LEU A 63 -7.11 0.33 -2.52
CA LEU A 63 -6.19 -0.04 -3.60
C LEU A 63 -6.36 -1.52 -3.92
N CYS A 64 -6.51 -1.82 -5.21
CA CYS A 64 -6.73 -3.17 -5.72
C CYS A 64 -5.46 -3.64 -6.44
N PHE A 65 -4.86 -4.72 -5.96
CA PHE A 65 -3.63 -5.31 -6.49
C PHE A 65 -3.89 -6.70 -7.07
N GLU A 66 -2.98 -7.14 -7.94
CA GLU A 66 -2.89 -8.55 -8.26
C GLU A 66 -2.72 -9.38 -7.00
N TYR A 67 -3.49 -10.47 -6.93
CA TYR A 67 -3.33 -11.41 -5.84
C TYR A 67 -2.05 -12.23 -6.05
N VAL A 68 -1.15 -12.21 -5.06
CA VAL A 68 0.04 -13.06 -5.01
C VAL A 68 -0.20 -14.18 -3.99
N PRO A 69 -0.15 -15.46 -4.41
CA PRO A 69 -0.30 -16.58 -3.49
C PRO A 69 0.90 -16.68 -2.54
N ASN A 70 0.73 -17.42 -1.45
CA ASN A 70 1.75 -17.69 -0.40
C ASN A 70 2.06 -16.52 0.55
N GLY A 71 1.29 -15.43 0.47
CA GLY A 71 1.36 -14.34 1.44
C GLY A 71 2.69 -13.59 1.40
N ASN A 72 3.06 -12.95 2.51
CA ASN A 72 4.29 -12.17 2.55
C ASN A 72 5.54 -13.05 2.71
N LEU A 73 6.65 -12.55 2.18
CA LEU A 73 7.93 -13.25 2.16
C LEU A 73 8.40 -13.66 3.56
N HIS A 74 8.17 -12.83 4.58
CA HIS A 74 8.58 -13.14 5.96
C HIS A 74 7.90 -14.41 6.50
N HIS A 75 6.61 -14.56 6.27
CA HIS A 75 5.87 -15.76 6.69
C HIS A 75 6.28 -16.98 5.86
N TYR A 76 6.47 -16.78 4.56
CA TYR A 76 6.96 -17.83 3.68
C TYR A 76 8.34 -18.35 4.13
N LEU A 77 9.28 -17.46 4.42
CA LEU A 77 10.63 -17.80 4.89
C LEU A 77 10.64 -18.42 6.30
N LYS A 78 9.72 -18.01 7.19
CA LYS A 78 9.55 -18.69 8.49
C LYS A 78 9.12 -20.15 8.35
N GLY A 79 8.41 -20.50 7.27
CA GLY A 79 8.10 -21.89 6.90
C GLY A 79 9.29 -22.64 6.27
N ILE A 80 10.27 -21.94 5.70
CA ILE A 80 11.49 -22.49 5.09
C ILE A 80 12.63 -22.58 6.12
N LYS A 81 12.32 -22.83 7.40
CA LYS A 81 13.35 -22.99 8.45
C LYS A 81 14.26 -24.22 8.30
N PHE A 82 14.11 -25.03 7.26
CA PHE A 82 14.97 -26.20 7.01
C PHE A 82 15.80 -26.19 5.72
N ALA A 83 15.71 -25.16 4.87
CA ALA A 83 16.58 -25.06 3.70
C ALA A 83 17.22 -23.68 3.65
N ILE A 84 18.36 -23.58 4.36
CA ILE A 84 19.52 -22.71 4.13
C ILE A 84 19.31 -21.72 2.97
N LEU A 85 19.34 -20.41 3.25
CA LEU A 85 20.08 -19.44 2.43
C LEU A 85 20.29 -18.15 3.24
N SER A 86 21.57 -17.85 3.43
CA SER A 86 22.14 -16.70 4.12
C SER A 86 21.56 -15.36 3.67
N LEU A 87 21.08 -14.58 4.64
CA LEU A 87 20.84 -13.14 4.56
C LEU A 87 22.15 -12.44 4.10
N PRO A 88 22.15 -11.78 2.92
CA PRO A 88 22.25 -10.33 2.95
C PRO A 88 21.48 -9.56 1.85
N MET A 89 20.69 -10.20 0.97
CA MET A 89 20.06 -9.47 -0.16
C MET A 89 18.76 -8.71 0.17
N CYS A 90 18.07 -9.04 1.27
CA CYS A 90 16.73 -8.48 1.54
C CYS A 90 16.74 -7.05 2.09
N ILE A 91 17.86 -6.55 2.63
CA ILE A 91 17.92 -5.18 3.19
C ILE A 91 18.27 -4.15 2.09
N TYR A 92 19.06 -4.53 1.08
CA TYR A 92 19.45 -3.60 0.01
C TYR A 92 18.26 -3.14 -0.86
N LEU A 93 17.27 -4.00 -1.14
CA LEU A 93 16.13 -3.60 -1.98
C LEU A 93 15.22 -2.55 -1.33
N VAL A 94 15.13 -2.49 0.00
CA VAL A 94 14.31 -1.49 0.69
C VAL A 94 15.05 -0.17 0.84
N VAL A 95 16.37 -0.21 1.09
CA VAL A 95 17.16 1.01 1.32
C VAL A 95 17.55 1.70 0.01
N SER A 96 17.82 0.96 -1.07
CA SER A 96 18.12 1.55 -2.39
C SER A 96 16.91 2.25 -3.01
N ALA A 97 15.68 1.90 -2.62
CA ALA A 97 14.49 2.60 -3.06
C ALA A 97 14.26 3.93 -2.31
N ILE A 98 14.87 4.12 -1.12
CA ILE A 98 14.67 5.29 -0.26
C ILE A 98 15.82 6.31 -0.42
N HIS A 99 16.96 5.93 -0.99
CA HIS A 99 18.13 6.81 -1.11
C HIS A 99 18.73 6.92 -2.52
N SER A 100 17.89 7.04 -3.56
CA SER A 100 18.34 7.54 -4.86
C SER A 100 18.16 9.06 -4.90
N PRO A 101 19.21 9.88 -4.68
CA PRO A 101 19.18 11.28 -5.07
C PRO A 101 19.20 11.33 -6.60
N GLU A 102 18.47 12.30 -7.15
CA GLU A 102 18.38 12.62 -8.58
C GLU A 102 17.41 11.78 -9.43
N HIS A 103 16.13 12.16 -9.40
CA HIS A 103 15.54 12.79 -10.58
C HIS A 103 14.19 13.46 -10.28
N LYS A 104 14.22 14.80 -10.33
CA LYS A 104 13.15 15.72 -10.72
C LYS A 104 11.76 15.51 -10.07
N ARG A 105 11.51 16.37 -9.08
CA ARG A 105 10.34 17.27 -9.00
C ARG A 105 9.24 16.87 -10.00
N CYS A 106 8.33 16.01 -9.59
CA CYS A 106 7.04 15.91 -10.25
C CYS A 106 6.34 17.25 -9.97
N GLY A 107 6.05 17.99 -11.04
CA GLY A 107 5.42 19.30 -10.98
C GLY A 107 3.91 19.21 -10.81
#